data_AF-A0A1E4BYH2-F1
#
_entry.id   AF-A0A1E4BYH2-F1
#
_cell.length_a   1.000
_cell.length_b   1.000
_cell.length_c   1.000
_cell.angle_alpha   90.00
_cell.angle_beta   90.00
_cell.angle_gamma   90.00
#
_symmetry.space_group_name_H-M   'P 1'
#
loop_
_entity.id
_entity.type
_entity.pdbx_description
1 polymer ?
#
loop_
_entity_poly.entity_id
_entity_poly.type
_entity_poly.pdbx_seq_one_letter_code
_entity_poly.pdbx_strand_id
1 'polypeptide(L)'
;MFAVAGLNLRVTDDAIRRLAIAAIAITIVTPLAYGVAVVVDPRKSAPTRVNWPQAEISRRMVEIWERETKAPLRIVAGYFWVPDIITLTAPPKPSVLTGRSLADSPWITPTRLAREGALLVWDGSPNNPPRILASLVQGREIRQERFTAERLPKGREIVINYAILRPAPID
;
A
#
# COMPACT_ATOMS: atom_id res chain seq x y z
N MET A 1 35.44 -19.42 23.27
CA MET A 1 34.78 -20.58 22.64
C MET A 1 33.80 -21.13 23.67
N PHE A 2 32.56 -20.63 23.69
CA PHE A 2 31.57 -21.00 24.70
C PHE A 2 30.99 -22.37 24.41
N ALA A 3 30.96 -23.22 25.43
CA ALA A 3 30.52 -24.61 25.37
C ALA A 3 29.04 -24.71 24.95
N VAL A 4 28.80 -25.25 23.75
CA VAL A 4 27.50 -25.76 23.31
C VAL A 4 27.39 -27.21 23.78
N ALA A 5 27.39 -27.42 25.10
CA ALA A 5 27.32 -28.75 25.69
C ALA A 5 26.35 -28.71 26.87
N GLY A 6 25.06 -28.56 26.56
CA GLY A 6 24.03 -28.46 27.60
C GLY A 6 22.59 -28.50 27.13
N LEU A 7 22.32 -28.68 25.83
CA LEU A 7 20.96 -28.95 25.35
C LEU A 7 20.86 -30.39 24.85
N ASN A 8 21.12 -31.34 25.73
CA ASN A 8 20.67 -32.71 25.52
C ASN A 8 19.17 -32.75 25.84
N LEU A 9 18.37 -32.05 25.03
CA LEU A 9 16.93 -32.31 24.97
C LEU A 9 16.84 -33.77 24.55
N ARG A 10 16.44 -34.65 25.47
CA ARG A 10 15.99 -35.99 25.10
C ARG A 10 14.70 -35.79 24.32
N VAL A 11 14.87 -35.50 23.04
CA VAL A 11 13.79 -35.34 22.09
C VAL A 11 13.25 -36.75 21.86
N THR A 12 12.28 -37.15 22.65
CA THR A 12 11.56 -38.43 22.47
C THR A 12 10.81 -38.39 21.15
N ASP A 13 10.70 -39.52 20.46
CA ASP A 13 9.98 -39.64 19.18
C ASP A 13 8.55 -39.09 19.26
N ASP A 14 7.89 -39.25 20.41
CA ASP A 14 6.57 -38.68 20.69
C ASP A 14 6.55 -37.14 20.67
N ALA A 15 7.61 -36.49 21.17
CA ALA A 15 7.73 -35.04 21.16
C ALA A 15 7.95 -34.53 19.72
N ILE A 16 8.75 -35.23 18.91
CA ILE A 16 8.94 -34.92 17.48
C ILE A 16 7.62 -35.07 16.74
N ARG A 17 6.90 -36.18 16.95
CA ARG A 17 5.62 -36.45 16.29
C ARG A 17 4.59 -35.37 16.62
N ARG A 18 4.46 -34.98 17.88
CA ARG A 18 3.55 -33.90 18.31
C ARG A 18 3.95 -32.55 17.69
N LEU A 19 5.25 -32.24 17.66
CA LEU A 19 5.75 -31.02 17.04
C LEU A 19 5.48 -31.00 15.53
N ALA A 20 5.71 -32.12 14.83
CA ALA A 20 5.44 -32.25 13.41
C ALA A 20 3.94 -32.10 13.10
N ILE A 21 3.06 -32.73 13.88
CA ILE A 21 1.61 -32.57 13.75
C ILE A 21 1.22 -31.11 13.99
N ALA A 22 1.74 -30.47 15.03
CA ALA A 22 1.45 -29.07 15.33
C ALA A 22 1.96 -28.13 14.22
N ALA A 23 3.15 -28.37 13.69
CA ALA A 23 3.72 -27.61 12.59
C ALA A 23 2.86 -27.75 11.33
N ILE A 24 2.52 -28.98 10.93
CA ILE A 24 1.64 -29.25 9.78
C ILE A 24 0.26 -28.60 9.99
N ALA A 25 -0.30 -28.73 11.19
CA ALA A 25 -1.58 -28.13 11.53
C ALA A 25 -1.54 -26.61 11.41
N ILE A 26 -0.51 -25.93 11.94
CA ILE A 26 -0.36 -24.48 11.80
C ILE A 26 -0.18 -24.09 10.33
N THR A 27 0.66 -24.80 9.58
CA THR A 27 0.90 -24.54 8.15
C THR A 27 -0.36 -24.69 7.30
N ILE A 28 -1.29 -25.57 7.68
CA ILE A 28 -2.56 -25.77 6.94
C ILE A 28 -3.66 -24.84 7.45
N VAL A 29 -3.85 -24.78 8.77
CA VAL A 29 -4.96 -24.04 9.39
C VAL A 29 -4.81 -22.53 9.18
N THR A 30 -3.60 -21.97 9.26
CA THR A 30 -3.38 -20.53 9.08
C THR A 30 -3.77 -20.02 7.68
N PRO A 31 -3.29 -20.58 6.55
CA PRO A 31 -3.71 -20.12 5.24
C PRO A 31 -5.19 -20.40 4.95
N LEU A 32 -5.76 -21.50 5.47
CA LEU A 32 -7.20 -21.77 5.34
C LEU A 32 -8.03 -20.72 6.08
N ALA A 33 -7.69 -20.43 7.33
CA ALA A 33 -8.38 -19.41 8.12
C ALA A 33 -8.25 -18.02 7.47
N TYR A 34 -7.06 -17.70 6.94
CA TYR A 34 -6.85 -16.46 6.18
C TYR A 34 -7.69 -16.42 4.89
N GLY A 35 -7.73 -17.50 4.12
CA GLY A 35 -8.53 -17.60 2.90
C GLY A 35 -10.03 -17.42 3.18
N VAL A 36 -10.55 -18.09 4.21
CA VAL A 36 -11.94 -17.90 4.68
C VAL A 36 -12.17 -16.45 5.09
N ALA A 37 -11.25 -15.85 5.84
CA ALA A 37 -11.35 -14.44 6.24
C ALA A 37 -11.44 -13.53 5.00
N VAL A 38 -10.57 -13.70 4.00
CA VAL A 38 -10.57 -12.90 2.76
C VAL A 38 -11.87 -13.05 1.97
N VAL A 39 -12.47 -14.24 1.93
CA VAL A 39 -13.73 -14.50 1.21
C VAL A 39 -14.94 -13.92 1.95
N VAL A 40 -14.94 -13.93 3.28
CA VAL A 40 -16.04 -13.37 4.10
C VAL A 40 -15.92 -11.86 4.25
N ASP A 41 -14.71 -11.33 4.23
CA ASP A 41 -14.39 -9.93 4.48
C ASP A 41 -15.13 -8.89 3.62
N PRO A 42 -15.42 -9.12 2.32
CA PRO A 42 -16.22 -8.18 1.54
C PRO A 42 -17.65 -8.02 2.07
N ARG A 43 -18.15 -8.93 2.91
CA ARG A 43 -19.45 -8.78 3.59
C ARG A 43 -19.40 -7.81 4.77
N LYS A 44 -18.21 -7.38 5.21
CA LYS A 44 -18.04 -6.41 6.28
C LYS A 44 -18.31 -4.99 5.79
N SER A 45 -18.59 -4.10 6.74
CA SER A 45 -18.78 -2.68 6.45
C SER A 45 -17.51 -2.00 5.91
N ALA A 46 -16.31 -2.46 6.24
CA ALA A 46 -15.08 -1.95 5.65
C ALA A 46 -14.26 -3.14 5.15
N PRO A 47 -14.17 -3.38 3.82
CA PRO A 47 -13.34 -4.45 3.30
C PRO A 47 -11.87 -4.15 3.64
N THR A 48 -11.14 -5.20 3.97
CA THR A 48 -9.70 -5.20 3.94
C THR A 48 -9.20 -4.85 2.54
N ARG A 49 -8.05 -4.17 2.49
CA ARG A 49 -7.48 -3.62 1.25
C ARG A 49 -7.11 -4.68 0.21
N VAL A 50 -7.08 -5.95 0.59
CA VAL A 50 -6.88 -7.11 -0.31
C VAL A 50 -8.06 -7.28 -1.28
N ASN A 51 -9.25 -6.81 -0.92
CA ASN A 51 -10.46 -6.91 -1.75
C ASN A 51 -10.74 -5.64 -2.56
N TRP A 52 -9.84 -4.66 -2.54
CA TRP A 52 -9.97 -3.43 -3.34
C TRP A 52 -9.71 -3.71 -4.83
N PRO A 53 -10.30 -2.94 -5.76
CA PRO A 53 -10.04 -3.07 -7.19
C PRO A 53 -8.69 -2.41 -7.54
N GLN A 54 -7.60 -3.00 -7.04
CA GLN A 54 -6.27 -2.38 -7.04
C GLN A 54 -5.77 -2.01 -8.44
N ALA A 55 -5.99 -2.88 -9.43
CA ALA A 55 -5.59 -2.61 -10.81
C ALA A 55 -6.37 -1.43 -11.42
N GLU A 56 -7.64 -1.29 -11.08
CA GLU A 56 -8.46 -0.16 -11.54
C GLU A 56 -8.05 1.14 -10.88
N ILE A 57 -7.82 1.12 -9.55
CA ILE A 57 -7.27 2.26 -8.81
C ILE A 57 -5.96 2.71 -9.44
N SER A 58 -5.04 1.77 -9.66
CA SER A 58 -3.73 2.04 -10.26
C SER A 58 -3.84 2.68 -11.63
N ARG A 59 -4.57 2.05 -12.55
CA ARG A 59 -4.76 2.56 -13.92
C ARG A 59 -5.38 3.96 -13.90
N ARG A 60 -6.44 4.15 -13.11
CA ARG A 60 -7.15 5.43 -13.04
C ARG A 60 -6.27 6.56 -12.51
N MET A 61 -5.48 6.30 -11.48
CA MET A 61 -4.57 7.29 -10.89
C MET A 61 -3.44 7.69 -11.85
N VAL A 62 -2.91 6.73 -12.61
CA VAL A 62 -1.92 6.99 -13.68
C VAL A 62 -2.54 7.85 -14.78
N GLU A 63 -3.73 7.49 -15.27
CA GLU A 63 -4.44 8.27 -16.30
C GLU A 63 -4.72 9.71 -15.85
N ILE A 64 -5.09 9.91 -14.58
CA ILE A 64 -5.31 11.24 -13.99
C ILE A 64 -4.02 12.05 -14.02
N TRP A 65 -2.91 11.47 -13.55
CA TRP A 65 -1.62 12.14 -13.56
C TRP A 65 -1.19 12.55 -14.97
N GLU A 66 -1.22 11.62 -15.91
CA GLU A 66 -0.80 11.85 -17.30
C GLU A 66 -1.67 12.91 -17.97
N ARG A 67 -3.00 12.83 -17.78
CA ARG A 67 -3.94 13.79 -18.34
C ARG A 67 -3.66 15.21 -17.88
N GLU A 68 -3.31 15.39 -16.61
CA GLU A 68 -3.23 16.71 -15.97
C GLU A 68 -1.85 17.34 -15.98
N THR A 69 -0.80 16.52 -15.96
CA THR A 69 0.59 16.99 -15.94
C THR A 69 1.25 16.90 -17.31
N LYS A 70 0.72 16.08 -18.22
CA LYS A 70 1.34 15.73 -19.50
C LYS A 70 2.77 15.17 -19.35
N ALA A 71 3.07 14.61 -18.18
CA ALA A 71 4.38 14.06 -17.83
C ALA A 71 4.25 12.61 -17.32
N PRO A 72 5.29 11.78 -17.45
CA PRO A 72 5.28 10.43 -16.90
C PRO A 72 5.20 10.46 -15.37
N LEU A 73 4.44 9.54 -14.77
CA LEU A 73 4.37 9.42 -13.30
C LEU A 73 5.68 8.85 -12.76
N ARG A 74 6.45 9.67 -12.03
CA ARG A 74 7.76 9.25 -11.48
C ARG A 74 7.77 9.05 -9.98
N ILE A 75 6.90 9.75 -9.25
CA ILE A 75 6.82 9.69 -7.79
C ILE A 75 5.36 9.62 -7.35
N VAL A 76 5.06 8.65 -6.48
CA VAL A 76 3.78 8.59 -5.76
C VAL A 76 4.08 8.78 -4.28
N ALA A 77 3.44 9.76 -3.66
CA ALA A 77 3.61 10.05 -2.25
C ALA A 77 2.34 9.70 -1.48
N GLY A 78 2.49 8.97 -0.39
CA GLY A 78 1.36 8.58 0.44
C GLY A 78 1.81 7.94 1.73
N TYR A 79 0.84 7.41 2.47
CA TYR A 79 1.13 6.59 3.64
C TYR A 79 0.48 5.23 3.47
N PHE A 80 1.29 4.18 3.49
CA PHE A 80 0.93 2.77 3.62
C PHE A 80 -0.11 2.25 2.59
N TRP A 81 0.25 1.25 1.79
CA TRP A 81 -0.64 0.49 0.90
C TRP A 81 -1.20 1.26 -0.32
N VAL A 82 -1.84 2.42 -0.15
CA VAL A 82 -2.41 3.21 -1.25
C VAL A 82 -1.37 3.61 -2.30
N PRO A 83 -0.22 4.21 -1.94
CA PRO A 83 0.77 4.56 -2.95
C PRO A 83 1.37 3.33 -3.64
N ASP A 84 1.49 2.20 -2.93
CA ASP A 84 2.00 0.94 -3.48
C ASP A 84 1.04 0.36 -4.53
N ILE A 85 -0.28 0.42 -4.28
CA ILE A 85 -1.31 0.03 -5.26
C ILE A 85 -1.10 0.77 -6.59
N ILE A 86 -0.85 2.08 -6.55
CA ILE A 86 -0.74 2.90 -7.76
C ILE A 86 0.48 2.53 -8.60
N THR A 87 1.51 1.94 -7.98
CA THR A 87 2.70 1.51 -8.70
C THR A 87 2.49 0.21 -9.48
N LEU A 88 1.40 -0.53 -9.24
CA LEU A 88 1.17 -1.87 -9.79
C LEU A 88 1.11 -1.86 -11.33
N THR A 89 0.44 -0.87 -11.92
CA THR A 89 0.21 -0.79 -13.37
C THR A 89 0.89 0.39 -14.04
N ALA A 90 1.80 1.10 -13.35
CA ALA A 90 2.45 2.30 -13.87
C ALA A 90 3.81 1.96 -14.51
N PRO A 91 3.97 2.06 -15.85
CA PRO A 91 5.27 2.04 -16.51
C PRO A 91 5.77 3.47 -16.86
N PRO A 92 7.05 3.82 -16.59
CA PRO A 92 7.98 3.11 -15.72
C PRO A 92 7.52 3.15 -14.26
N LYS A 93 7.95 2.16 -13.46
CA LYS A 93 7.53 2.07 -12.05
C LYS A 93 7.94 3.35 -11.28
N PRO A 94 6.98 4.11 -10.73
CA PRO A 94 7.29 5.29 -9.95
C PRO A 94 7.95 4.91 -8.62
N SER A 95 8.79 5.81 -8.11
CA SER A 95 9.30 5.70 -6.74
C SER A 95 8.19 6.04 -5.76
N VAL A 96 8.07 5.27 -4.68
CA VAL A 96 7.12 5.59 -3.61
C VAL A 96 7.83 6.44 -2.55
N LEU A 97 7.26 7.60 -2.24
CA LEU A 97 7.54 8.34 -1.02
C LEU A 97 6.61 7.80 0.07
N THR A 98 7.17 6.95 0.93
CA THR A 98 6.47 6.29 2.04
C THR A 98 7.15 6.62 3.37
N GLY A 99 6.43 6.35 4.47
CA GLY A 99 6.93 6.54 5.82
C GLY A 99 6.33 7.76 6.53
N ARG A 100 7.06 8.25 7.52
CA ARG A 100 6.69 9.39 8.38
C ARG A 100 7.39 10.68 7.97
N SER A 101 8.48 10.58 7.20
CA SER A 101 9.25 11.73 6.71
C SER A 101 9.97 11.44 5.38
N LEU A 102 10.48 12.47 4.70
CA LEU A 102 11.35 12.30 3.52
C LEU A 102 12.61 11.47 3.83
N ALA A 103 13.06 11.42 5.09
CA ALA A 103 14.21 10.63 5.49
C ALA A 103 14.01 9.12 5.32
N ASP A 104 12.75 8.66 5.29
CA ASP A 104 12.41 7.24 5.12
C ASP A 104 12.52 6.80 3.65
N SER A 105 12.60 7.75 2.71
CA SER A 105 12.74 7.50 1.27
C SER A 105 13.93 8.29 0.69
N PRO A 106 15.18 7.99 1.07
CA PRO A 106 16.36 8.79 0.72
C PRO A 106 16.65 8.89 -0.79
N TRP A 107 16.08 7.99 -1.60
CA TRP A 107 16.14 8.05 -3.06
C TRP A 107 15.22 9.14 -3.67
N ILE A 108 14.39 9.81 -2.87
CA ILE A 108 13.53 10.93 -3.27
C ILE A 108 14.03 12.18 -2.56
N THR A 109 14.96 12.89 -3.22
CA THR A 109 15.48 14.16 -2.71
C THR A 109 14.49 15.31 -2.95
N PRO A 110 14.55 16.41 -2.17
CA PRO A 110 13.73 17.59 -2.42
C PRO A 110 13.88 18.14 -3.85
N THR A 111 15.10 18.15 -4.38
CA THR A 111 15.39 18.57 -5.76
C THR A 111 14.70 17.67 -6.79
N ARG A 112 14.73 16.35 -6.56
CA ARG A 112 14.04 15.38 -7.42
C ARG A 112 12.53 15.57 -7.36
N LEU A 113 11.98 15.74 -6.16
CA LEU A 113 10.55 15.97 -5.93
C LEU A 113 10.06 17.26 -6.61
N ALA A 114 10.85 18.34 -6.56
CA ALA A 114 10.53 19.59 -7.24
C ALA A 114 10.58 19.45 -8.77
N ARG A 115 11.56 18.72 -9.30
CA ARG A 115 11.74 18.50 -10.74
C ARG A 115 10.67 17.58 -11.32
N GLU A 116 10.46 16.42 -10.71
CA GLU A 116 9.59 15.34 -11.23
C GLU A 116 8.15 15.44 -10.76
N GLY A 117 7.87 16.27 -9.76
CA GLY A 117 6.57 16.32 -9.12
C GLY A 117 6.23 15.05 -8.34
N ALA A 118 5.01 14.96 -7.84
CA ALA A 118 4.49 13.75 -7.20
C ALA A 118 2.96 13.70 -7.21
N LEU A 119 2.42 12.51 -7.39
CA LEU A 119 1.01 12.24 -7.12
C LEU A 119 0.84 11.95 -5.62
N LEU A 120 0.18 12.85 -4.90
CA LEU A 120 -0.06 12.73 -3.46
C LEU A 120 -1.37 11.97 -3.24
N VAL A 121 -1.38 10.87 -2.49
CA VAL A 121 -2.56 9.99 -2.34
C VAL A 121 -2.77 9.47 -0.92
N TRP A 122 -4.03 9.35 -0.52
CA TRP A 122 -4.41 8.72 0.75
C TRP A 122 -5.88 8.28 0.76
N ASP A 123 -6.20 7.25 1.53
CA ASP A 123 -7.57 6.84 1.84
C ASP A 123 -8.10 7.56 3.10
N GLY A 124 -9.43 7.56 3.29
CA GLY A 124 -10.09 8.16 4.45
C GLY A 124 -10.51 9.62 4.24
N SER A 125 -10.43 10.44 5.29
CA SER A 125 -10.92 11.83 5.24
C SER A 125 -10.00 12.71 4.38
N PRO A 126 -10.55 13.53 3.45
CA PRO A 126 -9.76 14.48 2.67
C PRO A 126 -9.07 15.53 3.56
N ASN A 127 -9.69 15.89 4.68
CA ASN A 127 -9.19 16.93 5.59
C ASN A 127 -8.14 16.43 6.57
N ASN A 128 -7.76 15.15 6.51
CA ASN A 128 -6.77 14.55 7.40
C ASN A 128 -5.71 13.79 6.60
N PRO A 129 -4.91 14.48 5.76
CA PRO A 129 -3.83 13.84 5.02
C PRO A 129 -2.79 13.28 5.99
N PRO A 130 -2.12 12.16 5.64
CA PRO A 130 -0.99 11.65 6.41
C PRO A 130 0.09 12.71 6.64
N ARG A 131 0.79 12.66 7.79
CA ARG A 131 1.80 13.65 8.18
C ARG A 131 2.86 13.92 7.10
N ILE A 132 3.29 12.87 6.38
CA ILE A 132 4.25 12.97 5.26
C ILE A 132 3.75 13.88 4.13
N LEU A 133 2.44 13.97 3.93
CA LEU A 133 1.82 14.79 2.89
C LEU A 133 1.43 16.19 3.37
N ALA A 134 1.37 16.42 4.69
CA ALA A 134 0.74 17.60 5.26
C ALA A 134 1.25 18.93 4.67
N SER A 135 2.57 19.08 4.51
CA SER A 135 3.15 20.27 3.87
C SER A 135 3.01 20.26 2.34
N LEU A 136 3.04 19.08 1.71
CA LEU A 136 2.98 18.94 0.26
C LEU A 136 1.57 19.25 -0.30
N VAL A 137 0.52 19.03 0.50
CA VAL A 137 -0.87 19.34 0.11
C VAL A 137 -1.29 20.79 0.41
N GLN A 138 -0.53 21.54 1.21
CA GLN A 138 -0.89 22.92 1.55
C GLN A 138 -1.00 23.79 0.29
N GLY A 139 -2.12 24.52 0.19
CA GLY A 139 -2.42 25.37 -0.97
C GLY A 139 -2.75 24.59 -2.25
N ARG A 140 -2.92 23.26 -2.19
CA ARG A 140 -3.34 22.44 -3.33
C ARG A 140 -4.80 22.05 -3.23
N GLU A 141 -5.42 21.93 -4.39
CA GLU A 141 -6.76 21.37 -4.52
C GLU A 141 -6.72 19.87 -4.19
N ILE A 142 -7.50 19.46 -3.19
CA ILE A 142 -7.70 18.06 -2.83
C ILE A 142 -8.92 17.55 -3.60
N ARG A 143 -8.73 16.47 -4.35
CA ARG A 143 -9.78 15.83 -5.15
C ARG A 143 -9.95 14.38 -4.73
N GLN A 144 -11.07 13.79 -5.13
CA GLN A 144 -11.44 12.43 -4.75
C GLN A 144 -11.82 11.63 -5.99
N GLU A 145 -11.35 10.39 -6.06
CA GLU A 145 -11.89 9.38 -6.96
C GLU A 145 -12.57 8.28 -6.16
N ARG A 146 -13.65 7.75 -6.72
CA ARG A 146 -14.51 6.73 -6.11
C ARG A 146 -14.42 5.47 -6.94
N PHE A 147 -14.19 4.36 -6.28
CA PHE A 147 -14.06 3.05 -6.90
C PHE A 147 -15.08 2.11 -6.31
N THR A 148 -15.84 1.44 -7.16
CA THR A 148 -16.68 0.32 -6.77
C THR A 148 -15.86 -0.96 -6.95
N ALA A 149 -15.96 -1.89 -6.00
CA ALA A 149 -15.37 -3.21 -6.18
C ALA A 149 -16.51 -4.21 -6.40
N GLU A 150 -16.36 -5.12 -7.35
CA GLU A 150 -17.36 -6.16 -7.63
C GLU A 150 -17.67 -7.02 -6.39
N ARG A 151 -16.66 -7.23 -5.54
CA ARG A 151 -16.80 -7.98 -4.29
C ARG A 151 -17.39 -7.16 -3.13
N LEU A 152 -17.52 -5.84 -3.27
CA LEU A 152 -18.11 -5.00 -2.21
C LEU A 152 -19.64 -5.15 -2.15
N PRO A 153 -20.27 -4.94 -0.98
CA PRO A 153 -21.72 -4.80 -0.89
C PRO A 153 -22.16 -3.63 -1.77
N LYS A 154 -23.30 -3.80 -2.46
CA LYS A 154 -23.86 -2.77 -3.35
C LYS A 154 -23.96 -1.41 -2.63
N GLY A 155 -23.47 -0.36 -3.28
CA GLY A 155 -23.49 1.02 -2.77
C GLY A 155 -22.28 1.43 -1.92
N ARG A 156 -21.26 0.56 -1.78
CA ARG A 156 -20.01 0.91 -1.08
C ARG A 156 -18.94 1.32 -2.09
N GLU A 157 -18.30 2.46 -1.82
CA GLU A 157 -17.21 2.99 -2.64
C GLU A 157 -15.93 3.09 -1.80
N ILE A 158 -14.81 2.78 -2.44
CA ILE A 158 -13.48 3.11 -1.94
C ILE A 158 -13.17 4.52 -2.44
N VAL A 159 -12.87 5.42 -1.52
CA VAL A 159 -12.53 6.81 -1.83
C VAL A 159 -11.02 6.98 -1.70
N ILE A 160 -10.37 7.37 -2.78
CA ILE A 160 -8.97 7.78 -2.79
C ILE A 160 -8.92 9.29 -2.95
N ASN A 161 -8.38 9.96 -1.94
CA ASN A 161 -8.08 11.38 -2.01
C ASN A 161 -6.74 11.55 -2.72
N TYR A 162 -6.63 12.59 -3.52
CA TYR A 162 -5.40 12.90 -4.20
C TYR A 162 -5.20 14.40 -4.41
N ALA A 163 -3.94 14.79 -4.55
CA ALA A 163 -3.52 16.11 -4.97
C ALA A 163 -2.28 16.00 -5.87
N ILE A 164 -2.07 16.99 -6.74
CA ILE A 164 -0.97 16.98 -7.70
C ILE A 164 0.09 18.00 -7.30
N LEU A 165 1.30 17.49 -7.03
CA LEU A 165 2.52 18.28 -7.09
C LEU A 165 3.02 18.23 -8.53
N ARG A 166 2.81 19.31 -9.29
CA ARG A 166 3.21 19.38 -10.71
C ARG A 166 4.73 19.31 -10.84
N PRO A 167 5.26 18.62 -11.86
CA PRO A 167 6.67 18.70 -12.21
C PRO A 167 7.05 20.12 -12.64
N ALA A 168 8.34 20.44 -12.55
CA ALA A 168 8.88 21.65 -13.15
C ALA A 168 8.65 21.62 -14.68
N PRO A 169 8.45 22.78 -15.32
CA PRO A 169 8.46 22.87 -16.78
C PRO A 169 9.75 22.25 -17.34
N ILE A 170 9.61 21.52 -18.44
CA ILE A 170 10.77 21.07 -19.20
C ILE A 170 11.14 22.27 -20.08
N ASP A 171 12.26 22.92 -19.79
CA ASP A 171 12.87 23.94 -20.64
C ASP A 171 13.34 23.35 -21.98
#